data_AF-A0A431EAS7-F1
#
_entry.id   AF-A0A431EAS7-F1
#
_cell.length_a   1.000
_cell.length_b   1.000
_cell.length_c   1.000
_cell.angle_alpha   90.00
_cell.angle_beta   90.00
_cell.angle_gamma   90.00
#
_symmetry.space_group_name_H-M   'P 1'
#
loop_
_entity.id
_entity.type
_entity.pdbx_description
1 polymer ?
#
loop_
_entity_poly.entity_id
_entity_poly.type
_entity_poly.pdbx_seq_one_letter_code
_entity_poly.pdbx_strand_id
1 'polypeptide(L)'
;MFNIVLVHPRIPQNTGSIGRMCFNAGFKLHIVKPTVFDISQKAVRRAGLDYWDKLEPIIWENLEEFLNENMIYKNRFFFATTKSQKAYFDAEFQKNDFLFFGSESYGLPMELMQLNWENAITIPMKSYGRSLNLATSVGIISYEALKQNFSSFVS
;
A
#
# COMPACT_ATOMS: atom_id res chain seq x y z
N MET A 1 7.03 -11.67 -3.40
CA MET A 1 7.10 -10.22 -3.55
C MET A 1 5.69 -9.68 -3.51
N PHE A 2 5.39 -8.71 -2.66
CA PHE A 2 4.07 -8.10 -2.55
C PHE A 2 4.03 -6.79 -3.35
N ASN A 3 2.83 -6.37 -3.73
CA ASN A 3 2.58 -5.08 -4.40
C ASN A 3 1.89 -4.14 -3.41
N ILE A 4 2.55 -3.07 -3.02
CA ILE A 4 2.00 -2.04 -2.13
C ILE A 4 1.38 -0.95 -2.99
N VAL A 5 0.08 -0.73 -2.87
CA VAL A 5 -0.66 0.24 -3.70
C VAL A 5 -1.11 1.41 -2.83
N LEU A 6 -0.55 2.59 -3.07
CA LEU A 6 -0.98 3.83 -2.43
C LEU A 6 -1.95 4.57 -3.35
N VAL A 7 -3.20 4.71 -2.91
CA VAL A 7 -4.25 5.41 -3.66
C VAL A 7 -4.36 6.85 -3.16
N HIS A 8 -3.97 7.77 -4.03
CA HIS A 8 -4.00 9.22 -3.81
C HIS A 8 -3.24 9.67 -2.54
N PRO A 9 -1.99 9.22 -2.30
CA PRO A 9 -1.26 9.59 -1.09
C PRO A 9 -1.04 11.10 -1.02
N ARG A 10 -1.12 11.67 0.19
CA ARG A 10 -1.06 13.13 0.36
C ARG A 10 0.13 13.65 1.14
N ILE A 11 0.77 12.81 1.96
CA ILE A 11 1.90 13.25 2.79
C ILE A 11 3.21 12.68 2.23
N PRO A 12 4.11 13.52 1.67
CA PRO A 12 5.36 13.06 1.05
C PRO A 12 6.22 12.19 1.99
N GLN A 13 6.25 12.53 3.28
CA GLN A 13 7.05 11.82 4.29
C GLN A 13 6.57 10.38 4.50
N ASN A 14 5.25 10.13 4.41
CA ASN A 14 4.71 8.78 4.49
C ASN A 14 5.13 7.98 3.26
N THR A 15 4.94 8.54 2.06
CA THR A 15 5.34 7.89 0.80
C THR A 15 6.84 7.59 0.76
N GLY A 16 7.68 8.50 1.25
CA GLY A 16 9.11 8.26 1.43
C GLY A 16 9.38 7.06 2.33
N SER A 17 8.85 7.08 3.56
CA SER A 17 9.02 5.99 4.53
C SER A 17 8.55 4.63 4.00
N ILE A 18 7.41 4.61 3.30
CA ILE A 18 6.86 3.42 2.64
C ILE A 18 7.78 2.96 1.51
N GLY A 19 8.32 3.88 0.71
CA GLY A 19 9.28 3.54 -0.32
C GLY A 19 10.55 2.90 0.25
N ARG A 20 11.07 3.41 1.38
CA ARG A 20 12.24 2.81 2.05
C ARG A 20 11.93 1.39 2.49
N MET A 21 10.74 1.20 3.07
CA MET A 21 10.28 -0.10 3.50
C MET A 21 10.15 -1.07 2.32
N CYS A 22 9.51 -0.64 1.22
CA CYS A 22 9.37 -1.45 0.01
C CYS A 22 10.73 -1.88 -0.54
N PHE A 23 11.69 -0.95 -0.62
CA PHE A 23 13.04 -1.25 -1.07
C PHE A 23 13.71 -2.34 -0.21
N ASN A 24 13.67 -2.20 1.12
CA ASN A 24 14.31 -3.17 2.03
C ASN A 24 13.59 -4.51 2.10
N ALA A 25 12.27 -4.54 1.89
CA ALA A 25 11.47 -5.76 1.91
C ALA A 25 11.33 -6.41 0.51
N GLY A 26 11.92 -5.79 -0.52
CA GLY A 26 11.81 -6.20 -1.91
C GLY A 26 10.43 -5.95 -2.55
N PHE A 27 9.51 -5.26 -1.89
CA PHE A 27 8.16 -5.05 -2.41
C PHE A 27 8.11 -4.05 -3.55
N LYS A 28 7.14 -4.23 -4.45
CA LYS A 28 6.85 -3.25 -5.50
C LYS A 28 5.96 -2.15 -4.94
N LEU A 29 6.31 -0.90 -5.20
CA LEU A 29 5.50 0.25 -4.83
C LEU A 29 4.74 0.77 -6.05
N HIS A 30 3.41 0.80 -5.95
CA HIS A 30 2.50 1.42 -6.89
C HIS A 30 1.92 2.69 -6.26
N ILE A 31 1.93 3.79 -7.00
CA ILE A 31 1.32 5.06 -6.57
C ILE A 31 0.29 5.46 -7.62
N VAL A 32 -0.97 5.57 -7.19
CA VAL A 32 -2.09 6.01 -8.02
C VAL A 32 -2.34 7.49 -7.75
N LYS A 33 -2.26 8.31 -8.80
CA LYS A 33 -2.57 9.75 -8.77
C LYS A 33 -4.08 10.02 -8.63
N PRO A 34 -4.48 11.23 -8.16
CA PRO A 34 -3.64 12.41 -7.93
C PRO A 34 -2.82 12.35 -6.64
N THR A 35 -1.58 12.84 -6.71
CA THR A 35 -0.78 13.17 -5.52
C THR A 35 -0.70 14.67 -5.35
N VAL A 36 -0.67 15.16 -4.11
CA VAL A 36 -0.53 16.60 -3.81
C VAL A 36 0.91 17.06 -3.72
N PHE A 37 1.86 16.22 -4.13
CA PHE A 37 3.28 16.49 -4.11
C PHE A 37 3.96 15.93 -5.34
N ASP A 38 5.07 16.55 -5.70
CA ASP A 38 5.90 16.11 -6.81
C ASP A 38 6.67 14.85 -6.42
N ILE A 39 6.47 13.78 -7.18
CA ILE A 39 7.14 12.49 -7.03
C ILE A 39 8.37 12.40 -7.96
N SER A 40 8.71 13.48 -8.67
CA SER A 40 9.88 13.52 -9.53
C SER A 40 11.14 13.12 -8.76
N GLN A 41 12.06 12.42 -9.42
CA GLN A 41 13.37 12.08 -8.86
C GLN A 41 14.05 13.30 -8.23
N LYS A 42 13.84 14.50 -8.78
CA LYS A 42 14.42 15.74 -8.25
C LYS A 42 13.82 16.13 -6.90
N ALA A 43 12.50 16.09 -6.75
CA ALA A 43 11.83 16.37 -5.48
C ALA A 43 12.22 15.33 -4.41
N VAL A 44 12.33 14.07 -4.83
CA VAL A 44 12.62 12.96 -3.94
C VAL A 44 14.09 12.91 -3.51
N ARG A 45 15.05 13.14 -4.41
CA ARG A 45 16.47 13.27 -4.06
C ARG A 45 16.71 14.42 -3.09
N ARG A 46 15.97 15.52 -3.22
CA ARG A 46 16.05 16.67 -2.30
C ARG A 46 15.53 16.33 -0.90
N ALA A 47 14.67 15.32 -0.77
CA ALA A 47 14.18 14.80 0.50
C ALA A 47 15.14 13.77 1.15
N GLY A 48 16.32 13.52 0.56
CA GLY A 48 17.31 12.60 1.10
C GLY A 48 16.93 11.13 0.94
N LEU A 49 16.24 10.79 -0.16
CA LEU A 49 15.83 9.42 -0.46
C LEU A 49 16.73 8.81 -1.54
N ASP A 50 17.94 8.45 -1.14
CA ASP A 50 19.02 7.87 -1.96
C ASP A 50 18.71 6.47 -2.54
N TYR A 51 17.63 5.83 -2.10
CA TYR A 51 17.13 4.56 -2.64
C TYR A 51 16.04 4.74 -3.70
N TRP A 52 15.47 5.93 -3.88
CA TRP A 52 14.28 6.12 -4.73
C TRP A 52 14.53 5.77 -6.20
N ASP A 53 15.73 6.08 -6.69
CA ASP A 53 16.15 5.71 -8.05
C ASP A 53 16.28 4.20 -8.24
N LYS A 54 16.49 3.45 -7.15
CA LYS A 54 16.57 1.98 -7.14
C LYS A 54 15.23 1.30 -6.84
N LEU A 55 14.27 2.04 -6.28
CA LEU A 55 12.95 1.53 -5.94
C LEU A 55 12.06 1.38 -7.18
N GLU A 56 12.27 2.24 -8.19
CA GLU A 56 11.50 2.27 -9.45
C GLU A 56 9.97 2.16 -9.22
N PRO A 57 9.36 3.09 -8.46
CA PRO A 57 7.92 3.03 -8.19
C PRO A 57 7.11 3.16 -9.49
N ILE A 58 6.06 2.35 -9.60
CA ILE A 58 5.14 2.40 -10.74
C ILE A 58 4.08 3.46 -10.45
N ILE A 59 4.07 4.51 -11.27
CA ILE A 59 3.14 5.62 -11.13
C ILE A 59 2.00 5.43 -12.13
N TRP A 60 0.76 5.49 -11.64
CA TRP A 60 -0.46 5.39 -12.44
C TRP A 60 -1.14 6.76 -12.47
N GLU A 61 -1.60 7.20 -13.64
CA GLU A 61 -2.27 8.50 -13.81
C GLU A 61 -3.61 8.56 -13.09
N ASN A 62 -4.28 7.42 -12.98
CA ASN A 62 -5.54 7.28 -12.24
C ASN A 62 -5.81 5.81 -11.90
N LEU A 63 -6.88 5.59 -11.13
CA LEU A 63 -7.27 4.26 -10.69
C LEU A 63 -7.77 3.38 -11.85
N GLU A 64 -8.36 3.96 -12.89
CA GLU A 64 -8.83 3.23 -14.06
C GLU A 64 -7.66 2.58 -14.82
N GLU A 65 -6.58 3.32 -15.06
CA GLU A 65 -5.36 2.82 -15.68
C GLU A 65 -4.77 1.66 -14.87
N PHE A 66 -4.64 1.84 -13.55
CA PHE A 66 -4.19 0.78 -12.65
C PHE A 66 -5.06 -0.48 -12.77
N LEU A 67 -6.38 -0.30 -12.74
CA LEU A 67 -7.32 -1.43 -12.78
C LEU A 67 -7.25 -2.14 -14.13
N ASN A 68 -7.20 -1.42 -15.25
CA ASN A 68 -7.11 -2.01 -16.59
C ASN A 68 -5.93 -2.98 -16.73
N GLU A 69 -4.77 -2.65 -16.16
CA GLU A 69 -3.57 -3.50 -16.21
C GLU A 69 -3.56 -4.63 -15.17
N ASN A 70 -4.24 -4.44 -14.02
CA ASN A 70 -4.09 -5.35 -12.86
C ASN A 70 -5.38 -6.13 -12.52
N MET A 71 -6.48 -5.94 -13.24
CA MET A 71 -7.79 -6.54 -12.91
C MET A 71 -7.76 -8.07 -12.89
N ILE A 72 -6.85 -8.70 -13.64
CA ILE A 72 -6.64 -10.15 -13.60
C ILE A 72 -6.29 -10.68 -12.19
N TYR A 73 -5.77 -9.81 -11.32
CA TYR A 73 -5.41 -10.12 -9.93
C TYR A 73 -6.47 -9.71 -8.90
N LYS A 74 -7.68 -9.31 -9.32
CA LYS A 74 -8.76 -8.80 -8.47
C LYS A 74 -9.01 -9.65 -7.19
N ASN A 75 -8.98 -10.98 -7.31
CA ASN A 75 -9.22 -11.90 -6.19
C ASN A 75 -8.08 -11.89 -5.15
N ARG A 76 -6.93 -11.32 -5.50
CA ARG A 76 -5.73 -11.14 -4.65
C ARG A 76 -5.50 -9.68 -4.26
N PHE A 77 -6.53 -8.83 -4.44
CA PHE A 77 -6.56 -7.48 -3.89
C PHE A 77 -7.02 -7.54 -2.44
N PHE A 78 -6.29 -6.86 -1.56
CA PHE A 78 -6.61 -6.68 -0.15
C PHE A 78 -6.70 -5.19 0.18
N PHE A 79 -7.73 -4.79 0.91
CA PHE A 79 -8.02 -3.37 1.15
C PHE A 79 -7.88 -3.03 2.62
N ALA A 80 -6.87 -2.24 2.98
CA ALA A 80 -6.70 -1.75 4.34
C ALA A 80 -7.71 -0.62 4.63
N THR A 81 -8.65 -0.88 5.53
CA THR A 81 -9.74 0.06 5.86
C THR A 81 -10.23 -0.09 7.29
N THR A 82 -10.67 1.00 7.90
CA THR A 82 -11.35 0.97 9.22
C THR A 82 -12.81 0.54 9.13
N LYS A 83 -13.34 0.36 7.91
CA LYS A 83 -14.74 0.00 7.65
C LYS A 83 -14.99 -1.52 7.69
N SER A 84 -13.94 -2.34 7.70
CA SER A 84 -14.03 -3.80 7.82
C SER A 84 -13.95 -4.23 9.29
N GLN A 85 -14.54 -5.38 9.60
CA GLN A 85 -14.40 -6.04 10.91
C GLN A 85 -13.37 -7.19 10.89
N LYS A 86 -12.88 -7.58 9.72
CA LYS A 86 -11.90 -8.67 9.56
C LYS A 86 -10.51 -8.15 9.92
N ALA A 87 -9.86 -8.73 10.92
CA ALA A 87 -8.51 -8.32 11.29
C ALA A 87 -7.51 -8.71 10.20
N TYR A 88 -6.50 -7.88 9.97
CA TYR A 88 -5.49 -8.12 8.94
C TYR A 88 -4.71 -9.42 9.12
N PHE A 89 -4.53 -9.89 10.36
CA PHE A 89 -3.82 -11.13 10.66
C PHE A 89 -4.68 -12.39 10.49
N ASP A 90 -5.98 -12.24 10.21
CA ASP A 90 -6.87 -13.36 9.80
C ASP A 90 -6.88 -13.55 8.28
N ALA A 91 -6.18 -12.69 7.52
CA ALA A 91 -6.06 -12.82 6.08
C ALA A 91 -4.94 -13.79 5.71
N GLU A 92 -5.18 -14.58 4.67
CA GLU A 92 -4.21 -15.50 4.09
C GLU A 92 -3.48 -14.82 2.91
N PHE A 93 -2.37 -14.19 3.23
CA PHE A 93 -1.54 -13.52 2.24
C PHE A 93 -0.70 -14.53 1.45
N GLN A 94 -0.60 -14.31 0.15
CA GLN A 94 0.19 -15.09 -0.79
C GLN A 94 1.11 -14.19 -1.59
N LYS A 95 2.19 -14.78 -2.09
CA LYS A 95 3.13 -14.10 -2.99
C LYS A 95 2.37 -13.41 -4.14
N ASN A 96 2.75 -12.17 -4.44
CA ASN A 96 2.20 -11.30 -5.49
C ASN A 96 0.84 -10.66 -5.18
N ASP A 97 0.33 -10.78 -3.95
CA ASP A 97 -0.87 -10.04 -3.54
C ASP A 97 -0.67 -8.51 -3.63
N PHE A 98 -1.79 -7.82 -3.86
CA PHE A 98 -1.86 -6.36 -3.88
C PHE A 98 -2.49 -5.86 -2.59
N LEU A 99 -1.73 -5.09 -1.84
CA LEU A 99 -2.13 -4.50 -0.56
C LEU A 99 -2.42 -3.02 -0.78
N PHE A 100 -3.70 -2.65 -0.77
CA PHE A 100 -4.17 -1.30 -1.05
C PHE A 100 -4.29 -0.48 0.23
N PHE A 101 -3.79 0.74 0.16
CA PHE A 101 -3.87 1.74 1.22
C PHE A 101 -4.33 3.07 0.62
N GLY A 102 -5.36 3.65 1.24
CA GLY A 102 -5.91 4.92 0.78
C GLY A 102 -5.20 6.13 1.37
N SER A 103 -5.58 7.30 0.88
CA SER A 103 -5.09 8.58 1.38
C SER A 103 -5.32 8.75 2.89
N GLU A 104 -4.45 9.52 3.53
CA GLU A 104 -4.53 9.80 4.98
C GLU A 104 -5.83 10.50 5.38
N SER A 105 -6.42 11.27 4.47
CA SER A 105 -7.62 12.07 4.73
C SER A 105 -8.92 11.32 4.48
N TYR A 106 -8.99 10.50 3.42
CA TYR A 106 -10.24 9.93 2.92
C TYR A 106 -10.27 8.41 2.91
N GLY A 107 -9.12 7.74 3.12
CA GLY A 107 -9.00 6.31 2.95
C GLY A 107 -9.21 5.89 1.48
N LEU A 108 -9.63 4.64 1.29
CA LEU A 108 -9.90 4.06 -0.03
C LEU A 108 -11.32 4.42 -0.52
N PRO A 109 -11.50 4.66 -1.83
CA PRO A 109 -12.82 4.73 -2.46
C PRO A 109 -13.64 3.47 -2.17
N MET A 110 -14.94 3.62 -1.93
CA MET A 110 -15.79 2.46 -1.61
C MET A 110 -15.94 1.53 -2.81
N GLU A 111 -16.07 2.11 -3.99
CA GLU A 111 -16.23 1.42 -5.28
C GLU A 111 -15.04 0.51 -5.57
N LEU A 112 -13.82 0.93 -5.20
CA LEU A 112 -12.61 0.12 -5.30
C LEU A 112 -12.67 -1.08 -4.35
N MET A 113 -13.04 -0.86 -3.08
CA MET A 113 -13.11 -1.94 -2.09
C MET A 113 -14.22 -2.94 -2.42
N GLN A 114 -15.32 -2.48 -3.01
CA GLN A 114 -16.43 -3.33 -3.45
C GLN A 114 -16.03 -4.30 -4.57
N LEU A 115 -14.91 -4.07 -5.27
CA LEU A 115 -14.38 -5.06 -6.20
C LEU A 115 -14.12 -6.40 -5.51
N ASN A 116 -13.60 -6.38 -4.28
CA ASN A 116 -13.35 -7.61 -3.53
C ASN A 116 -13.44 -7.37 -2.01
N TRP A 117 -14.65 -7.05 -1.55
CA TRP A 117 -14.91 -6.67 -0.15
C TRP A 117 -14.54 -7.77 0.86
N GLU A 118 -14.57 -9.04 0.45
CA GLU A 118 -14.17 -10.18 1.30
C GLU A 118 -12.70 -10.11 1.78
N ASN A 119 -11.88 -9.38 1.02
CA ASN A 119 -10.48 -9.09 1.34
C ASN A 119 -10.28 -7.68 1.93
N ALA A 120 -11.36 -6.99 2.31
CA ALA A 120 -11.25 -5.78 3.12
C ALA A 120 -10.83 -6.17 4.55
N ILE A 121 -9.73 -5.59 5.01
CA ILE A 121 -9.08 -5.92 6.28
C ILE A 121 -8.86 -4.66 7.10
N THR A 122 -8.80 -4.83 8.42
CA THR A 122 -8.59 -3.74 9.36
C THR A 122 -7.45 -4.03 10.33
N ILE A 123 -6.79 -2.97 10.80
CA ILE A 123 -5.87 -3.04 11.94
C ILE A 123 -6.72 -2.82 13.20
N PRO A 124 -6.82 -3.79 14.12
CA PRO A 124 -7.60 -3.61 15.33
C PRO A 124 -7.13 -2.39 16.13
N MET A 125 -8.07 -1.49 16.44
CA MET A 125 -7.85 -0.26 17.18
C MET A 125 -8.94 -0.08 18.22
N LYS A 126 -8.65 0.65 19.30
CA LYS A 126 -9.65 1.03 20.29
C LYS A 126 -10.65 2.02 19.67
N SER A 127 -11.91 1.97 20.10
CA SER A 127 -13.04 2.73 19.51
C SER A 127 -12.90 4.25 19.54
N TYR A 128 -12.05 4.80 20.41
CA TYR A 128 -11.80 6.24 20.57
C TYR A 128 -10.48 6.70 19.92
N GLY A 129 -9.74 5.81 19.27
CA GLY A 129 -8.50 6.14 18.58
C GLY A 129 -8.74 6.78 17.22
N ARG A 130 -7.87 7.71 16.82
CA ARG A 130 -7.72 8.09 15.41
C ARG A 130 -7.02 6.95 14.65
N SER A 131 -7.26 6.86 13.35
CA SER A 131 -6.50 5.96 12.48
C SER A 131 -5.00 6.17 12.65
N LEU A 132 -4.24 5.07 12.53
CA LEU A 132 -2.78 5.10 12.55
C LEU A 132 -2.24 5.92 11.37
N ASN A 133 -0.99 6.36 11.52
CA ASN A 133 -0.23 6.92 10.41
C ASN A 133 -0.18 5.93 9.23
N LEU A 134 -0.23 6.43 7.99
CA LEU A 134 -0.27 5.60 6.79
C LEU A 134 0.98 4.71 6.67
N ALA A 135 2.19 5.25 6.86
CA ALA A 135 3.42 4.46 6.78
C ALA A 135 3.47 3.37 7.87
N THR A 136 3.00 3.67 9.07
CA THR A 136 2.84 2.67 10.14
C THR A 136 1.86 1.57 9.74
N SER A 137 0.71 1.94 9.15
CA SER A 137 -0.32 0.99 8.74
C SER A 137 0.16 0.06 7.63
N VAL A 138 0.89 0.62 6.64
CA VAL A 138 1.56 -0.15 5.60
C VAL A 138 2.57 -1.12 6.21
N GLY A 139 3.44 -0.63 7.09
CA GLY A 139 4.43 -1.47 7.77
C GLY A 139 3.83 -2.67 8.49
N ILE A 140 2.77 -2.44 9.29
CA ILE A 140 2.08 -3.50 10.04
C ILE A 140 1.55 -4.60 9.12
N ILE A 141 0.80 -4.22 8.08
CA ILE A 141 0.14 -5.21 7.21
C ILE A 141 1.17 -5.88 6.30
N SER A 142 2.10 -5.12 5.71
CA SER A 142 3.07 -5.68 4.77
C SER A 142 4.07 -6.62 5.43
N TYR A 143 4.48 -6.36 6.69
CA TYR A 143 5.37 -7.30 7.40
C TYR A 143 4.64 -8.54 7.94
N GLU A 144 3.34 -8.47 8.20
CA GLU A 144 2.58 -9.70 8.46
C GLU A 144 2.47 -10.56 7.19
N ALA A 145 2.21 -9.95 6.04
CA ALA A 145 2.23 -10.66 4.77
C ALA A 145 3.60 -11.30 4.48
N LEU A 146 4.69 -10.59 4.78
CA LEU A 146 6.05 -11.12 4.73
C LEU A 146 6.26 -12.29 5.68
N LYS A 147 5.83 -12.15 6.94
CA LYS A 147 5.97 -13.19 7.97
C LYS A 147 5.26 -14.48 7.55
N GLN A 148 4.03 -14.39 7.04
CA GLN A 148 3.29 -15.55 6.51
C GLN A 148 4.00 -16.23 5.33
N ASN A 149 4.82 -15.47 4.59
CA ASN A 149 5.50 -15.91 3.37
C ASN A 149 7.04 -15.91 3.51
N PHE A 150 7.57 -15.98 4.74
CA PHE A 150 8.98 -15.77 5.03
C PHE A 150 9.89 -16.79 4.32
N SER A 151 9.42 -18.02 4.13
CA SER A 151 10.13 -19.07 3.39
C SER A 151 10.50 -18.70 1.95
N SER A 152 9.80 -17.73 1.35
CA SER A 152 10.05 -17.23 0.00
C SER A 152 10.89 -15.95 -0.03
N PHE A 153 11.33 -15.44 1.13
CA PHE A 153 12.16 -14.25 1.22
C PHE A 153 13.63 -14.63 1.02
N VAL A 154 14.28 -13.99 0.05
CA VAL A 154 15.71 -14.15 -0.23
C VAL A 154 16.39 -12.85 0.19
N SER A 155 17.24 -12.94 1.22
CA SER A 155 18.03 -11.84 1.78
C SER A 155 19.31 -11.59 1.00
#